data_AF-A0A5B7UQN2-F1
#
_entry.id   AF-A0A5B7UQN2-F1
#
_cell.length_a   1.000
_cell.length_b   1.000
_cell.length_c   1.000
_cell.angle_alpha   90.00
_cell.angle_beta   90.00
_cell.angle_gamma   90.00
#
_symmetry.space_group_name_H-M   'P 1'
#
loop_
_entity.id
_entity.type
_entity.pdbx_description
1 polymer ?
#
loop_
_entity_poly.entity_id
_entity_poly.type
_entity_poly.pdbx_seq_one_letter_code
_entity_poly.pdbx_strand_id
1 'polypeptide(L)'
;MTQLLVPSSGLPAADRPGRTRRVLRAVAIASCLPYLSLKAAWIAGSHIGIPEGSALLDHRGVMIAANTLTVLMDAAVIVLALLLTRPWGHRVPAWLLALPMWAATGLLAPIMAGFPAQLAVRALGGSVNSAEDTGREPFLDEWVFGVVYGGFILQGLSLGLLFALYARDRWGQVWRGRVAGLAAPGRGARLCALAAAVLALYPATLRLLWASGSTLGLNASRAAERTSDFYVLQALEACYLAAAVAGVLALAFRWRPALPVRVPLALAWLGSGAVACWGAWLLIASLGPAGDAAEQPTTAMILSYAVQMIIGTLVAAVGVRLLTERAGRGGAA
;
A
#
# COMPACT_ATOMS: atom_id res chain seq x y z
N MET A 1 54.27 41.52 -18.27
CA MET A 1 52.83 41.69 -18.00
C MET A 1 52.09 40.61 -18.76
N THR A 2 51.79 39.49 -18.12
CA THR A 2 51.15 38.33 -18.76
C THR A 2 49.80 38.14 -18.09
N GLN A 3 48.74 38.66 -18.70
CA GLN A 3 47.37 38.39 -18.25
C GLN A 3 46.98 36.99 -18.72
N LEU A 4 46.89 36.05 -17.78
CA LEU A 4 46.23 34.77 -17.99
C LEU A 4 44.72 34.97 -17.81
N LEU A 5 43.96 34.75 -18.90
CA LEU A 5 42.51 34.57 -18.86
C LEU A 5 42.18 33.40 -17.94
N VAL A 6 41.51 33.68 -16.82
CA VAL A 6 40.84 32.66 -16.01
C VAL A 6 39.52 32.34 -16.72
N PRO A 7 39.27 31.09 -17.15
CA PRO A 7 37.97 30.70 -17.64
C PRO A 7 36.99 30.76 -16.46
N SER A 8 35.95 31.57 -16.57
CA SER A 8 34.81 31.53 -15.67
C SER A 8 34.20 30.13 -15.73
N SER A 9 34.46 29.33 -14.69
CA SER A 9 33.80 28.06 -14.46
C SER A 9 32.30 28.33 -14.38
N GLY A 10 31.59 27.90 -15.41
CA GLY A 10 30.14 27.92 -15.42
C GLY A 10 29.65 27.17 -14.18
N LEU A 11 28.94 27.88 -13.30
CA LEU A 11 28.18 27.26 -12.23
C LEU A 11 27.29 26.19 -12.89
N PRO A 12 27.35 24.92 -12.46
CA PRO A 12 26.38 23.94 -12.91
C PRO A 12 24.99 24.51 -12.62
N ALA A 13 24.16 24.59 -13.67
CA ALA A 13 22.81 25.10 -13.58
C ALA A 13 22.13 24.46 -12.36
N ALA A 14 21.79 25.28 -11.37
CA ALA A 14 21.03 24.83 -10.21
C ALA A 14 19.73 24.22 -10.74
N ASP A 15 19.66 22.89 -10.71
CA ASP A 15 18.59 22.11 -11.30
C ASP A 15 17.27 22.56 -10.67
N ARG A 16 16.36 23.12 -11.48
CA ARG A 16 15.13 23.76 -11.00
C ARG A 16 14.37 22.77 -10.12
N PRO A 17 14.15 23.04 -8.81
CA PRO A 17 13.35 22.16 -7.95
C PRO A 17 11.86 22.03 -8.33
N GLY A 18 11.45 22.41 -9.55
CA GLY A 18 10.07 22.73 -9.90
C GLY A 18 9.38 21.83 -10.92
N ARG A 19 10.03 21.28 -11.96
CA ARG A 19 9.27 20.65 -13.07
C ARG A 19 8.77 19.24 -12.73
N THR A 20 9.66 18.33 -12.34
CA THR A 20 9.29 16.94 -12.02
C THR A 20 8.27 16.86 -10.89
N ARG A 21 8.49 17.58 -9.78
CA ARG A 21 7.54 17.64 -8.66
C ARG A 21 6.18 18.21 -9.07
N ARG A 22 6.13 19.18 -9.99
CA ARG A 22 4.87 19.72 -10.53
C ARG A 22 4.14 18.70 -11.40
N VAL A 23 4.84 18.00 -12.28
CA VAL A 23 4.26 16.96 -13.14
C VAL A 23 3.71 15.81 -12.30
N LEU A 24 4.52 15.27 -11.37
CA LEU A 24 4.07 14.18 -10.50
C LEU A 24 2.86 14.57 -9.66
N ARG A 25 2.83 15.79 -9.14
CA ARG A 25 1.65 16.30 -8.41
C ARG A 25 0.42 16.42 -9.30
N ALA A 26 0.58 16.95 -10.51
CA ALA A 26 -0.52 17.07 -11.45
C ALA A 26 -1.07 15.69 -11.82
N VAL A 27 -0.19 14.71 -12.09
CA VAL A 27 -0.57 13.32 -12.35
C VAL A 27 -1.29 12.72 -11.14
N ALA A 28 -0.75 12.86 -9.93
CA ALA A 28 -1.37 12.34 -8.71
C ALA A 28 -2.79 12.88 -8.48
N ILE A 29 -3.01 14.18 -8.72
CA ILE A 29 -4.32 14.82 -8.56
C ILE A 29 -5.26 14.40 -9.69
N ALA A 30 -4.77 14.41 -10.94
CA ALA A 30 -5.58 14.05 -12.10
C ALA A 30 -6.03 12.58 -12.06
N SER A 31 -5.19 11.68 -11.54
CA SER A 31 -5.53 10.26 -11.39
C SER A 31 -6.64 9.99 -10.37
N CYS A 32 -6.86 10.88 -9.39
CA CYS A 32 -8.00 10.76 -8.46
C CYS A 32 -9.34 11.11 -9.13
N LEU A 33 -9.33 11.96 -10.16
CA LEU A 33 -10.56 12.58 -10.68
C LEU A 33 -11.58 11.56 -11.21
N PRO A 34 -11.22 10.53 -11.99
CA PRO A 34 -12.21 9.58 -12.50
C PRO A 34 -12.94 8.86 -11.36
N TYR A 35 -12.20 8.35 -10.37
CA TYR A 35 -12.80 7.60 -9.27
C TYR A 35 -13.63 8.49 -8.34
N LEU A 36 -13.13 9.70 -8.01
CA LEU A 36 -13.89 10.69 -7.25
C LEU A 36 -15.19 11.08 -7.95
N SER A 37 -15.16 11.23 -9.28
CA SER A 37 -16.35 11.56 -10.08
C SER A 37 -17.38 10.44 -10.04
N LEU A 38 -16.95 9.19 -10.20
CA LEU A 38 -17.83 8.01 -10.07
C LEU A 38 -18.45 7.93 -8.68
N LYS A 39 -17.65 8.08 -7.63
CA LYS A 39 -18.13 8.04 -6.24
C LYS A 39 -19.13 9.15 -5.95
N ALA A 40 -18.86 10.37 -6.40
CA ALA A 40 -19.78 11.49 -6.27
C ALA A 40 -21.09 11.24 -7.02
N ALA A 41 -21.02 10.69 -8.24
CA ALA A 41 -22.18 10.31 -9.02
C ALA A 41 -23.02 9.22 -8.30
N TRP A 42 -22.39 8.18 -7.77
CA TRP A 42 -23.07 7.11 -7.02
C TRP A 42 -23.73 7.63 -5.73
N ILE A 43 -23.06 8.53 -4.99
CA ILE A 43 -23.66 9.20 -3.82
C ILE A 43 -24.87 10.05 -4.23
N ALA A 44 -24.80 10.71 -5.38
CA ALA A 44 -25.92 11.48 -5.96
C ALA A 44 -27.03 10.61 -6.56
N GLY A 45 -26.88 9.28 -6.58
CA GLY A 45 -27.88 8.32 -7.08
C GLY A 45 -27.72 7.92 -8.54
N SER A 46 -26.62 8.27 -9.21
CA SER A 46 -26.30 7.73 -10.53
C SER A 46 -25.94 6.24 -10.44
N HIS A 47 -26.34 5.46 -11.44
CA HIS A 47 -25.97 4.06 -11.59
C HIS A 47 -24.92 3.85 -12.70
N ILE A 48 -24.19 4.91 -13.09
CA ILE A 48 -23.16 4.80 -14.13
C ILE A 48 -22.12 3.74 -13.74
N GLY A 49 -21.94 2.73 -14.60
CA GLY A 49 -21.02 1.61 -14.31
C GLY A 49 -21.54 0.58 -13.31
N ILE A 50 -22.80 0.67 -12.86
CA ILE A 50 -23.47 -0.31 -11.98
C ILE A 50 -24.54 -1.03 -12.81
N PRO A 51 -24.37 -2.32 -13.13
CA PRO A 51 -25.37 -3.10 -13.85
C PRO A 51 -26.68 -3.25 -13.08
N GLU A 52 -27.77 -3.50 -13.82
CA GLU A 52 -29.04 -3.93 -13.24
C GLU A 52 -28.85 -5.25 -12.48
N GLY A 53 -29.48 -5.37 -11.31
CA GLY A 53 -29.33 -6.53 -10.41
C GLY A 53 -28.14 -6.43 -9.44
N SER A 54 -27.17 -5.55 -9.66
CA SER A 54 -26.01 -5.44 -8.75
C SER A 54 -26.43 -5.24 -7.28
N ALA A 55 -25.86 -6.07 -6.40
CA ALA A 55 -26.08 -6.01 -4.95
C ALA A 55 -25.73 -4.64 -4.32
N LEU A 56 -25.00 -3.78 -5.04
CA LEU A 56 -24.77 -2.38 -4.66
C LEU A 56 -26.07 -1.57 -4.54
N LEU A 57 -27.11 -1.95 -5.29
CA LEU A 57 -28.39 -1.26 -5.33
C LEU A 57 -29.28 -1.62 -4.13
N ASP A 58 -29.08 -2.78 -3.50
CA ASP A 58 -29.91 -3.29 -2.40
C ASP A 58 -29.67 -2.56 -1.08
N HIS A 59 -28.50 -1.97 -0.90
CA HIS A 59 -28.05 -1.40 0.38
C HIS A 59 -27.53 0.04 0.23
N ARG A 60 -28.41 0.95 -0.22
CA ARG A 60 -28.09 2.36 -0.49
C ARG A 60 -27.37 3.08 0.66
N GLY A 61 -27.76 2.84 1.91
CA GLY A 61 -27.11 3.46 3.08
C GLY A 61 -25.65 3.04 3.25
N VAL A 62 -25.37 1.73 3.14
CA VAL A 62 -24.01 1.18 3.21
C VAL A 62 -23.19 1.65 2.01
N MET A 63 -23.78 1.67 0.83
CA MET A 63 -23.15 2.15 -0.40
C MET A 63 -22.72 3.61 -0.27
N ILE A 64 -23.60 4.51 0.21
CA ILE A 64 -23.25 5.92 0.46
C ILE A 64 -22.14 6.04 1.50
N ALA A 65 -22.20 5.29 2.60
CA ALA A 65 -21.18 5.35 3.65
C ALA A 65 -19.80 4.89 3.14
N ALA A 66 -19.73 3.75 2.43
CA ALA A 66 -18.50 3.22 1.86
C ALA A 66 -17.93 4.15 0.77
N ASN A 67 -18.80 4.72 -0.07
CA ASN A 67 -18.40 5.70 -1.08
C ASN A 67 -17.87 6.98 -0.45
N THR A 68 -18.51 7.49 0.60
CA THR A 68 -18.07 8.69 1.33
C THR A 68 -16.70 8.47 1.96
N LEU A 69 -16.50 7.32 2.63
CA LEU A 69 -15.21 6.96 3.22
C LEU A 69 -14.10 6.94 2.15
N THR A 70 -14.36 6.31 1.01
CA THR A 70 -13.36 6.22 -0.09
C THR A 70 -13.10 7.57 -0.77
N VAL A 71 -14.09 8.46 -0.85
CA VAL A 71 -13.88 9.86 -1.28
C VAL A 71 -12.94 10.60 -0.32
N LEU A 72 -13.12 10.43 1.00
CA LEU A 72 -12.23 11.05 1.99
C LEU A 72 -10.79 10.53 1.87
N MET A 73 -10.60 9.24 1.57
CA MET A 73 -9.28 8.65 1.35
C MET A 73 -8.58 9.25 0.11
N ASP A 74 -9.28 9.39 -1.01
CA ASP A 74 -8.72 10.01 -2.22
C ASP A 74 -8.47 11.51 -2.05
N ALA A 75 -9.37 12.22 -1.34
CA ALA A 75 -9.14 13.61 -0.96
C ALA A 75 -7.87 13.75 -0.09
N ALA A 76 -7.62 12.81 0.83
CA ALA A 76 -6.39 12.79 1.61
C ALA A 76 -5.14 12.59 0.72
N VAL A 77 -5.23 11.79 -0.36
CA VAL A 77 -4.14 11.64 -1.34
C VAL A 77 -3.84 12.97 -2.05
N ILE A 78 -4.86 13.73 -2.45
CA ILE A 78 -4.69 15.07 -3.03
C ILE A 78 -3.98 15.99 -2.03
N VAL A 79 -4.40 15.99 -0.77
CA VAL A 79 -3.78 16.77 0.30
C VAL A 79 -2.31 16.36 0.51
N LEU A 80 -2.00 15.06 0.48
CA LEU A 80 -0.63 14.55 0.56
C LEU A 80 0.22 15.00 -0.62
N ALA A 81 -0.30 14.94 -1.85
CA ALA A 81 0.43 15.43 -3.03
C ALA A 81 0.77 16.93 -2.92
N LEU A 82 -0.14 17.73 -2.34
CA LEU A 82 0.11 19.14 -2.04
C LEU A 82 1.17 19.31 -0.94
N LEU A 83 1.03 18.59 0.17
CA LEU A 83 1.99 18.60 1.29
C LEU A 83 3.41 18.26 0.84
N LEU A 84 3.58 17.22 0.02
CA LEU A 84 4.90 16.75 -0.42
C LEU A 84 5.59 17.68 -1.43
N THR A 85 4.89 18.70 -1.93
CA THR A 85 5.40 19.60 -2.97
C THR A 85 5.36 21.07 -2.61
N ARG A 86 4.54 21.47 -1.63
CA ARG A 86 4.40 22.86 -1.22
C ARG A 86 5.30 23.19 -0.04
N PRO A 87 5.80 24.45 0.07
CA PRO A 87 6.74 24.83 1.12
C PRO A 87 6.20 24.59 2.54
N TRP A 88 4.89 24.77 2.74
CA TRP A 88 4.23 24.58 4.03
C TRP A 88 4.22 23.13 4.50
N GLY A 89 4.37 22.14 3.61
CA GLY A 89 4.45 20.74 4.01
C GLY A 89 5.68 20.42 4.87
N HIS A 90 6.79 21.15 4.71
CA HIS A 90 7.96 21.00 5.57
C HIS A 90 7.69 21.39 7.03
N ARG A 91 6.66 22.20 7.30
CA ARG A 91 6.27 22.59 8.66
C ARG A 91 5.39 21.56 9.34
N VAL A 92 4.78 20.64 8.57
CA VAL A 92 3.89 19.62 9.13
C VAL A 92 4.71 18.60 9.93
N PRO A 93 4.27 18.20 11.13
CA PRO A 93 4.87 17.12 11.91
C PRO A 93 5.06 15.85 11.07
N ALA A 94 6.21 15.17 11.25
CA ALA A 94 6.56 14.03 10.42
C ALA A 94 5.52 12.89 10.47
N TRP A 95 4.91 12.65 11.63
CA TRP A 95 3.92 11.59 11.81
C TRP A 95 2.63 11.84 11.01
N LEU A 96 2.20 13.09 10.87
CA LEU A 96 1.03 13.50 10.06
C LEU A 96 1.25 13.30 8.56
N LEU A 97 2.50 13.09 8.13
CA LEU A 97 2.84 12.76 6.74
C LEU A 97 3.13 11.28 6.56
N ALA A 98 3.97 10.73 7.45
CA ALA A 98 4.44 9.36 7.34
C ALA A 98 3.32 8.34 7.51
N LEU A 99 2.41 8.54 8.48
CA LEU A 99 1.32 7.58 8.72
C LEU A 99 0.33 7.53 7.55
N PRO A 100 -0.20 8.66 7.03
CA PRO A 100 -1.06 8.61 5.85
C PRO A 100 -0.34 8.10 4.60
N MET A 101 0.95 8.41 4.41
CA MET A 101 1.73 7.87 3.30
C MET A 101 1.96 6.36 3.43
N TRP A 102 2.20 5.86 4.64
CA TRP A 102 2.32 4.43 4.92
C TRP A 102 1.01 3.72 4.58
N ALA A 103 -0.13 4.27 5.01
CA ALA A 103 -1.45 3.73 4.67
C ALA A 103 -1.74 3.79 3.16
N ALA A 104 -1.50 4.92 2.52
CA ALA A 104 -1.72 5.10 1.08
C ALA A 104 -0.86 4.12 0.26
N THR A 105 0.44 4.04 0.54
CA THR A 105 1.32 3.07 -0.15
C THR A 105 0.94 1.62 0.17
N GLY A 106 0.51 1.33 1.39
CA GLY A 106 0.04 0.01 1.80
C GLY A 106 -1.21 -0.46 1.06
N LEU A 107 -2.21 0.41 0.93
CA LEU A 107 -3.44 0.09 0.20
C LEU A 107 -3.20 0.02 -1.32
N LEU A 108 -2.42 0.95 -1.87
CA LEU A 108 -2.19 1.01 -3.32
C LEU A 108 -1.25 -0.08 -3.83
N ALA A 109 -0.25 -0.52 -3.07
CA ALA A 109 0.77 -1.43 -3.58
C ALA A 109 0.20 -2.78 -4.06
N PRO A 110 -0.68 -3.47 -3.30
CA PRO A 110 -1.30 -4.70 -3.79
C PRO A 110 -2.17 -4.50 -5.03
N ILE A 111 -2.82 -3.35 -5.21
CA ILE A 111 -3.54 -3.03 -6.44
C ILE A 111 -2.56 -2.86 -7.60
N MET A 112 -1.49 -2.11 -7.37
CA MET A 112 -0.45 -1.81 -8.37
C MET A 112 0.27 -3.05 -8.89
N ALA A 113 0.39 -4.09 -8.06
CA ALA A 113 0.97 -5.35 -8.46
C ALA A 113 -0.08 -6.36 -8.92
N GLY A 114 -1.21 -6.45 -8.23
CA GLY A 114 -2.26 -7.44 -8.46
C GLY A 114 -2.99 -7.23 -9.78
N PHE A 115 -3.38 -6.00 -10.11
CA PHE A 115 -4.14 -5.75 -11.33
C PHE A 115 -3.33 -6.02 -12.62
N PRO A 116 -2.07 -5.53 -12.77
CA PRO A 116 -1.26 -5.92 -13.92
C PRO A 116 -0.98 -7.44 -13.97
N ALA A 117 -0.84 -8.10 -12.83
CA ALA A 117 -0.66 -9.54 -12.78
C ALA A 117 -1.91 -10.30 -13.25
N GLN A 118 -3.11 -9.85 -12.85
CA GLN A 118 -4.40 -10.36 -13.35
C GLN A 118 -4.51 -10.23 -14.87
N LEU A 119 -4.18 -9.06 -15.42
CA LEU A 119 -4.19 -8.84 -16.87
C LEU A 119 -3.19 -9.76 -17.58
N ALA A 120 -2.00 -9.95 -17.02
CA ALA A 120 -1.00 -10.87 -17.56
C ALA A 120 -1.48 -12.33 -17.53
N VAL A 121 -2.10 -12.77 -16.44
CA VAL A 121 -2.72 -14.11 -16.34
C VAL A 121 -3.75 -14.30 -17.43
N ARG A 122 -4.67 -13.35 -17.61
CA ARG A 122 -5.70 -13.40 -18.67
C ARG A 122 -5.06 -13.45 -20.06
N ALA A 123 -4.06 -12.61 -20.32
CA ALA A 123 -3.36 -12.58 -21.61
C ALA A 123 -2.61 -13.89 -21.93
N LEU A 124 -2.20 -14.63 -20.90
CA LEU A 124 -1.57 -15.95 -21.03
C LEU A 124 -2.58 -17.11 -21.07
N GLY A 125 -3.88 -16.81 -21.17
CA GLY A 125 -4.95 -17.81 -21.25
C GLY A 125 -5.37 -18.40 -19.90
N GLY A 126 -4.93 -17.82 -18.78
CA GLY A 126 -5.41 -18.17 -17.45
C GLY A 126 -6.83 -17.66 -17.23
N SER A 127 -7.60 -18.39 -16.41
CA SER A 127 -8.91 -17.95 -15.97
C SER A 127 -8.78 -16.80 -14.96
N VAL A 128 -9.61 -15.77 -15.11
CA VAL A 128 -9.72 -14.67 -14.15
C VAL A 128 -11.20 -14.49 -13.89
N ASN A 129 -11.59 -14.38 -12.62
CA ASN A 129 -13.00 -14.15 -12.30
C ASN A 129 -13.50 -12.88 -12.99
N SER A 130 -14.32 -13.07 -14.01
CA SER A 130 -15.14 -12.05 -14.62
C SER A 130 -16.58 -12.30 -14.16
N ALA A 131 -17.38 -11.26 -14.00
CA ALA A 131 -18.76 -11.46 -13.55
C ALA A 131 -19.57 -12.39 -14.47
N GLU A 132 -19.24 -12.44 -15.76
CA GLU A 132 -19.83 -13.36 -16.74
C GLU A 132 -19.56 -14.85 -16.42
N ASP A 133 -18.42 -15.18 -15.79
CA ASP A 133 -17.97 -16.57 -15.57
C ASP A 133 -18.55 -17.20 -14.28
N THR A 134 -18.96 -16.38 -13.32
CA THR A 134 -19.44 -16.85 -12.00
C THR A 134 -20.96 -17.10 -11.95
N GLY A 135 -21.69 -16.81 -13.03
CA GLY A 135 -23.16 -16.89 -13.05
C GLY A 135 -23.84 -15.93 -12.06
N ARG A 136 -23.09 -14.95 -11.56
CA ARG A 136 -23.52 -13.93 -10.58
C ARG A 136 -23.67 -12.60 -11.30
N GLU A 137 -24.61 -11.79 -10.84
CA GLU A 137 -24.81 -10.44 -11.36
C GLU A 137 -23.55 -9.59 -11.13
N PRO A 138 -23.03 -8.88 -12.15
CA PRO A 138 -21.79 -8.13 -12.00
C PRO A 138 -21.93 -7.01 -10.98
N PHE A 139 -20.95 -6.92 -10.08
CA PHE A 139 -20.89 -5.87 -9.07
C PHE A 139 -20.77 -4.47 -9.73
N LEU A 140 -19.89 -4.35 -10.73
CA LEU A 140 -19.64 -3.15 -11.54
C LEU A 140 -19.30 -3.58 -12.97
N ASP A 141 -19.50 -2.71 -13.94
CA ASP A 141 -19.02 -2.90 -15.31
C ASP A 141 -17.49 -3.02 -15.37
N GLU A 142 -16.97 -3.85 -16.28
CA GLU A 142 -15.53 -4.11 -16.40
C GLU A 142 -14.68 -2.83 -16.63
N TRP A 143 -15.20 -1.88 -17.43
CA TRP A 143 -14.51 -0.62 -17.72
C TRP A 143 -14.22 0.20 -16.46
N VAL A 144 -15.07 0.08 -15.42
CA VAL A 144 -14.90 0.79 -14.15
C VAL A 144 -13.61 0.34 -13.48
N PHE A 145 -13.32 -0.96 -13.45
CA PHE A 145 -12.08 -1.49 -12.89
C PHE A 145 -10.85 -0.98 -13.66
N GLY A 146 -10.91 -0.98 -14.99
CA GLY A 146 -9.81 -0.45 -15.82
C GLY A 146 -9.51 1.02 -15.54
N VAL A 147 -10.54 1.87 -15.46
CA VAL A 147 -10.40 3.30 -15.17
C VAL A 147 -9.89 3.53 -13.74
N VAL A 148 -10.48 2.86 -12.76
CA VAL A 148 -10.18 3.08 -11.34
C VAL A 148 -8.80 2.52 -10.97
N TYR A 149 -8.49 1.28 -11.35
CA TYR A 149 -7.20 0.68 -11.03
C TYR A 149 -6.06 1.30 -11.86
N GLY A 150 -6.31 1.71 -13.10
CA GLY A 150 -5.37 2.54 -13.86
C GLY A 150 -5.06 3.86 -13.15
N GLY A 151 -6.10 4.55 -12.64
CA GLY A 151 -5.96 5.73 -11.79
C GLY A 151 -5.13 5.47 -10.54
N PHE A 152 -5.45 4.41 -9.79
CA PHE A 152 -4.70 4.01 -8.59
C PHE A 152 -3.23 3.70 -8.86
N ILE A 153 -2.90 3.10 -10.00
CA ILE A 153 -1.52 2.85 -10.40
C ILE A 153 -0.76 4.16 -10.63
N LEU A 154 -1.32 5.05 -11.44
CA LEU A 154 -0.72 6.37 -11.71
C LEU A 154 -0.59 7.20 -10.42
N GLN A 155 -1.60 7.15 -9.57
CA GLN A 155 -1.63 7.78 -8.25
C GLN A 155 -0.51 7.23 -7.35
N GLY A 156 -0.42 5.91 -7.21
CA GLY A 156 0.57 5.27 -6.35
C GLY A 156 2.00 5.50 -6.81
N LEU A 157 2.27 5.43 -8.12
CA LEU A 157 3.59 5.73 -8.69
C LEU A 157 3.99 7.19 -8.46
N SER A 158 3.10 8.12 -8.78
CA SER A 158 3.39 9.55 -8.67
C SER A 158 3.52 10.01 -7.21
N LEU A 159 2.61 9.59 -6.34
CA LEU A 159 2.66 9.89 -4.90
C LEU A 159 3.85 9.22 -4.22
N GLY A 160 4.14 7.96 -4.54
CA GLY A 160 5.29 7.23 -4.02
C GLY A 160 6.62 7.88 -4.39
N LEU A 161 6.77 8.33 -5.64
CA LEU A 161 7.95 9.06 -6.08
C LEU A 161 8.06 10.44 -5.41
N LEU A 162 6.95 11.18 -5.29
CA LEU A 162 6.93 12.44 -4.54
C LEU A 162 7.38 12.24 -3.10
N PHE A 163 6.87 11.19 -2.44
CA PHE A 163 7.25 10.86 -1.07
C PHE A 163 8.72 10.47 -0.95
N ALA A 164 9.25 9.67 -1.87
CA ALA A 164 10.66 9.31 -1.89
C ALA A 164 11.56 10.55 -2.04
N LEU A 165 11.21 11.47 -2.95
CA LEU A 165 11.93 12.72 -3.14
C LEU A 165 11.81 13.64 -1.91
N TYR A 166 10.63 13.74 -1.31
CA TYR A 166 10.40 14.53 -0.11
C TYR A 166 11.14 13.99 1.11
N ALA A 167 11.07 12.68 1.34
CA ALA A 167 11.76 12.00 2.44
C ALA A 167 13.28 12.04 2.24
N ARG A 168 13.78 12.05 1.00
CA ARG A 168 15.21 12.21 0.72
C ARG A 168 15.71 13.57 1.18
N ASP A 169 14.95 14.61 0.88
CA ASP A 169 15.32 15.99 1.17
C ASP A 169 15.12 16.33 2.66
N ARG A 170 14.09 15.77 3.32
CA ARG A 170 13.77 16.05 4.73
C ARG A 170 14.43 15.10 5.73
N TRP A 171 14.57 13.83 5.38
CA TRP A 171 14.98 12.73 6.27
C TRP A 171 16.14 11.90 5.69
N GLY A 172 16.88 12.45 4.73
CA GLY A 172 18.03 11.82 4.07
C GLY A 172 19.02 11.14 5.03
N GLN A 173 19.25 11.74 6.19
CA GLN A 173 20.20 11.31 7.21
C GLN A 173 19.81 10.00 7.92
N VAL A 174 18.52 9.71 8.11
CA VAL A 174 18.09 8.55 8.96
C VAL A 174 18.06 7.21 8.22
N TRP A 175 18.05 7.21 6.89
CA TRP A 175 17.98 5.99 6.06
C TRP A 175 19.18 5.78 5.13
N ARG A 176 20.22 6.62 5.24
CA ARG A 176 21.51 6.43 4.56
C ARG A 176 22.42 5.46 5.33
N GLY A 177 23.47 4.98 4.66
CA GLY A 177 24.47 4.07 5.23
C GLY A 177 24.09 2.59 5.12
N ARG A 178 24.87 1.74 5.79
CA ARG A 178 24.72 0.28 5.80
C ARG A 178 24.09 -0.21 7.10
N VAL A 179 23.44 -1.37 7.05
CA VAL A 179 22.86 -2.05 8.21
C VAL A 179 23.89 -2.29 9.32
N ALA A 180 25.16 -2.57 8.96
CA ALA A 180 26.26 -2.70 9.92
C ALA A 180 26.47 -1.47 10.82
N GLY A 181 26.21 -0.28 10.27
CA GLY A 181 26.37 1.00 10.97
C GLY A 181 25.18 1.39 11.84
N LEU A 182 24.15 0.54 11.93
CA LEU A 182 23.05 0.76 12.85
C LEU A 182 23.48 0.44 14.28
N ALA A 183 23.12 1.33 15.20
CA ALA A 183 23.17 1.04 16.62
C ALA A 183 22.36 -0.24 16.92
N ALA A 184 22.81 -1.01 17.91
CA ALA A 184 22.11 -2.23 18.30
C ALA A 184 20.67 -1.88 18.74
N PRO A 185 19.63 -2.44 18.09
CA PRO A 185 18.25 -2.17 18.48
C PRO A 185 17.99 -2.65 19.90
N GLY A 186 17.21 -1.89 20.66
CA GLY A 186 16.82 -2.25 22.02
C GLY A 186 16.01 -3.55 22.09
N ARG A 187 16.00 -4.19 23.27
CA ARG A 187 15.31 -5.48 23.51
C ARG A 187 13.85 -5.46 23.05
N GLY A 188 13.12 -4.37 23.32
CA GLY A 188 11.72 -4.22 22.91
C GLY A 188 11.52 -4.29 21.39
N ALA A 189 12.40 -3.64 20.60
CA ALA A 189 12.31 -3.67 19.14
C ALA A 189 12.54 -5.09 18.59
N ARG A 190 13.49 -5.83 19.18
CA ARG A 190 13.74 -7.24 18.82
C ARG A 190 12.57 -8.15 19.17
N LEU A 191 11.97 -7.97 20.35
CA LEU A 191 10.80 -8.74 20.77
C LEU A 191 9.60 -8.48 19.85
N CYS A 192 9.33 -7.22 19.48
CA CYS A 192 8.28 -6.90 18.53
C CYS A 192 8.55 -7.52 17.14
N ALA A 193 9.80 -7.49 16.67
CA ALA A 193 10.18 -8.11 15.40
C ALA A 193 10.00 -9.64 15.41
N LEU A 194 10.39 -10.30 16.51
CA LEU A 194 10.17 -11.74 16.68
C LEU A 194 8.68 -12.08 16.80
N ALA A 195 7.92 -11.31 17.57
CA ALA A 195 6.47 -11.49 17.68
C ALA A 195 5.80 -11.36 16.31
N ALA A 196 6.16 -10.36 15.51
CA ALA A 196 5.67 -10.22 14.15
C ALA A 196 6.03 -11.42 13.26
N ALA A 197 7.26 -11.94 13.36
CA ALA A 197 7.71 -13.12 12.61
C ALA A 197 6.96 -14.40 13.02
N VAL A 198 6.73 -14.62 14.31
CA VAL A 198 5.97 -15.77 14.82
C VAL A 198 4.51 -15.67 14.42
N LEU A 199 3.88 -14.51 14.61
CA LEU A 199 2.49 -14.27 14.21
C LEU A 199 2.30 -14.46 12.70
N ALA A 200 3.29 -14.08 11.88
CA ALA A 200 3.25 -14.25 10.44
C ALA A 200 3.14 -15.71 9.98
N LEU A 201 3.53 -16.69 10.80
CA LEU A 201 3.39 -18.11 10.47
C LEU A 201 1.94 -18.48 10.18
N TYR A 202 0.98 -17.92 10.91
CA TYR A 202 -0.44 -18.21 10.71
C TYR A 202 -0.98 -17.77 9.33
N PRO A 203 -0.99 -16.46 8.99
CA PRO A 203 -1.46 -16.04 7.68
C PRO A 203 -0.58 -16.58 6.56
N ALA A 204 0.74 -16.73 6.74
CA ALA A 204 1.60 -17.34 5.72
C ALA A 204 1.19 -18.78 5.42
N THR A 205 0.88 -19.59 6.44
CA THR A 205 0.42 -20.97 6.26
C THR A 205 -0.89 -21.01 5.49
N LEU A 206 -1.86 -20.16 5.84
CA LEU A 206 -3.12 -20.08 5.11
C LEU A 206 -2.90 -19.71 3.64
N ARG A 207 -2.07 -18.69 3.35
CA ARG A 207 -1.76 -18.29 1.97
C ARG A 207 -1.09 -19.40 1.18
N LEU A 208 -0.17 -20.16 1.79
CA LEU A 208 0.49 -21.30 1.16
C LEU A 208 -0.49 -22.45 0.90
N LEU A 209 -1.37 -22.76 1.85
CA LEU A 209 -2.42 -23.76 1.68
C LEU A 209 -3.38 -23.38 0.55
N TRP A 210 -3.82 -22.12 0.51
CA TRP A 210 -4.70 -21.63 -0.54
C TRP A 210 -3.99 -21.58 -1.90
N ALA A 211 -2.71 -21.20 -1.92
CA ALA A 211 -1.88 -21.23 -3.12
C ALA A 211 -1.68 -22.66 -3.66
N SER A 212 -1.72 -23.69 -2.80
CA SER A 212 -1.64 -25.10 -3.19
C SER A 212 -3.01 -25.75 -3.47
N GLY A 213 -4.10 -24.98 -3.49
CA GLY A 213 -5.44 -25.46 -3.83
C GLY A 213 -6.33 -25.86 -2.65
N SER A 214 -5.83 -25.78 -1.41
CA SER A 214 -6.66 -26.06 -0.22
C SER A 214 -7.82 -25.07 -0.09
N THR A 215 -8.97 -25.57 0.35
CA THR A 215 -10.15 -24.77 0.72
C THR A 215 -10.21 -24.45 2.21
N LEU A 216 -9.25 -24.95 3.01
CA LEU A 216 -9.31 -24.88 4.46
C LEU A 216 -9.49 -23.44 4.94
N GLY A 217 -10.60 -23.17 5.65
CA GLY A 217 -10.90 -21.85 6.19
C GLY A 217 -11.35 -20.81 5.17
N LEU A 218 -11.57 -21.15 3.90
CA LEU A 218 -12.27 -20.27 2.96
C LEU A 218 -13.79 -20.38 3.18
N ASN A 219 -14.52 -19.30 2.87
CA ASN A 219 -15.97 -19.38 2.74
C ASN A 219 -16.36 -20.10 1.44
N ALA A 220 -17.63 -20.50 1.33
CA ALA A 220 -18.10 -21.31 0.20
C ALA A 220 -17.92 -20.59 -1.14
N SER A 221 -18.22 -19.28 -1.19
CA SER A 221 -18.05 -18.49 -2.43
C SER A 221 -16.60 -18.45 -2.89
N ARG A 222 -15.66 -18.07 -2.00
CA ARG A 222 -14.24 -18.01 -2.35
C ARG A 222 -13.63 -19.37 -2.63
N ALA A 223 -14.20 -20.45 -2.12
CA ALA A 223 -13.76 -21.80 -2.45
C ALA A 223 -14.21 -22.21 -3.87
N ALA A 224 -15.41 -21.81 -4.28
CA ALA A 224 -15.97 -22.08 -5.60
C ALA A 224 -15.36 -21.19 -6.70
N GLU A 225 -15.10 -19.92 -6.40
CA GLU A 225 -14.64 -18.90 -7.36
C GLU A 225 -13.11 -18.86 -7.51
N ARG A 226 -12.42 -20.00 -7.41
CA ARG A 226 -10.96 -20.01 -7.51
C ARG A 226 -10.53 -20.20 -8.94
N THR A 227 -10.11 -19.10 -9.54
CA THR A 227 -9.49 -19.03 -10.87
C THR A 227 -7.99 -18.73 -10.75
N SER A 228 -7.30 -18.58 -11.86
CA SER A 228 -5.83 -18.45 -11.89
C SER A 228 -5.35 -17.18 -11.16
N ASP A 229 -6.13 -16.10 -11.18
CA ASP A 229 -5.78 -14.88 -10.46
C ASP A 229 -5.87 -15.02 -8.94
N PHE A 230 -6.78 -15.85 -8.43
CA PHE A 230 -6.85 -16.13 -6.99
C PHE A 230 -5.48 -16.60 -6.47
N TYR A 231 -4.85 -17.55 -7.16
CA TYR A 231 -3.54 -18.11 -6.75
C TYR A 231 -2.42 -17.07 -6.83
N VAL A 232 -2.43 -16.24 -7.87
CA VAL A 232 -1.47 -15.13 -8.03
C VAL A 232 -1.62 -14.11 -6.90
N LEU A 233 -2.84 -13.77 -6.51
CA LEU A 233 -3.09 -12.89 -5.37
C LEU A 233 -2.63 -13.52 -4.05
N GLN A 234 -2.83 -14.84 -3.84
CA GLN A 234 -2.30 -15.51 -2.64
C GLN A 234 -0.77 -15.42 -2.56
N ALA A 235 -0.08 -15.63 -3.69
CA ALA A 235 1.37 -15.50 -3.77
C ALA A 235 1.84 -14.07 -3.50
N LEU A 236 1.17 -13.08 -4.11
CA LEU A 236 1.50 -11.67 -3.92
C LEU A 236 1.32 -11.22 -2.47
N GLU A 237 0.23 -11.63 -1.81
CA GLU A 237 0.00 -11.35 -0.40
C GLU A 237 1.06 -12.01 0.50
N ALA A 238 1.46 -13.25 0.21
CA ALA A 238 2.56 -13.90 0.90
C ALA A 238 3.89 -13.16 0.71
N CYS A 239 4.14 -12.59 -0.48
CA CYS A 239 5.32 -11.77 -0.74
C CYS A 239 5.34 -10.48 0.11
N TYR A 240 4.22 -9.77 0.27
CA TYR A 240 4.15 -8.58 1.13
C TYR A 240 4.41 -8.93 2.60
N LEU A 241 3.85 -10.05 3.08
CA LEU A 241 4.10 -10.56 4.42
C LEU A 241 5.58 -10.92 4.62
N ALA A 242 6.18 -11.62 3.66
CA ALA A 242 7.59 -11.96 3.67
C ALA A 242 8.47 -10.69 3.65
N ALA A 243 8.11 -9.67 2.86
CA ALA A 243 8.81 -8.39 2.84
C ALA A 243 8.75 -7.68 4.20
N ALA A 244 7.58 -7.65 4.86
CA ALA A 244 7.42 -7.06 6.18
C ALA A 244 8.34 -7.73 7.21
N VAL A 245 8.30 -9.06 7.27
CA VAL A 245 9.08 -9.87 8.22
C VAL A 245 10.58 -9.79 7.91
N ALA A 246 10.98 -9.96 6.65
CA ALA A 246 12.38 -9.87 6.25
C ALA A 246 12.96 -8.48 6.53
N GLY A 247 12.21 -7.42 6.20
CA GLY A 247 12.60 -6.03 6.47
C GLY A 247 12.79 -5.76 7.96
N VAL A 248 11.82 -6.14 8.81
CA VAL A 248 11.91 -5.89 10.25
C VAL A 248 13.02 -6.71 10.91
N LEU A 249 13.22 -7.97 10.52
CA LEU A 249 14.28 -8.81 11.08
C LEU A 249 15.67 -8.32 10.65
N ALA A 250 15.83 -7.92 9.40
CA ALA A 250 17.06 -7.31 8.91
C ALA A 250 17.42 -6.04 9.69
N LEU A 251 16.43 -5.22 10.06
CA LEU A 251 16.64 -4.02 10.88
C LEU A 251 16.90 -4.36 12.36
N ALA A 252 16.09 -5.23 12.97
CA ALA A 252 16.13 -5.54 14.40
C ALA A 252 17.36 -6.37 14.82
N PHE A 253 17.83 -7.25 13.95
CA PHE A 253 18.98 -8.14 14.19
C PHE A 253 20.21 -7.74 13.38
N ARG A 254 20.12 -6.67 12.60
CA ARG A 254 21.17 -6.23 11.65
C ARG A 254 21.58 -7.35 10.69
N TRP A 255 20.61 -8.17 10.29
CA TRP A 255 20.83 -9.26 9.35
C TRP A 255 21.28 -8.68 8.00
N ARG A 256 22.25 -9.32 7.34
CA ARG A 256 22.88 -8.84 6.09
C ARG A 256 23.53 -7.45 6.25
N PRO A 257 24.62 -7.33 7.05
CA PRO A 257 25.23 -6.04 7.43
C PRO A 257 25.70 -5.18 6.26
N ALA A 258 26.02 -5.78 5.11
CA ALA A 258 26.46 -5.08 3.91
C ALA A 258 25.33 -4.33 3.18
N LEU A 259 24.06 -4.67 3.42
CA LEU A 259 22.94 -4.05 2.73
C LEU A 259 22.82 -2.56 3.10
N PRO A 260 22.44 -1.71 2.13
CA PRO A 260 22.10 -0.32 2.42
C PRO A 260 20.78 -0.29 3.22
N VAL A 261 20.70 0.54 4.27
CA VAL A 261 19.56 0.58 5.21
C VAL A 261 18.21 0.83 4.50
N ARG A 262 18.23 1.56 3.39
CA ARG A 262 17.05 1.82 2.55
C ARG A 262 16.32 0.55 2.09
N VAL A 263 17.03 -0.56 1.88
CA VAL A 263 16.43 -1.81 1.37
C VAL A 263 15.53 -2.45 2.43
N PRO A 264 16.02 -2.85 3.61
CA PRO A 264 15.15 -3.43 4.62
C PRO A 264 14.13 -2.43 5.17
N LEU A 265 14.43 -1.12 5.13
CA LEU A 265 13.44 -0.09 5.46
C LEU A 265 12.30 -0.02 4.44
N ALA A 266 12.58 -0.09 3.14
CA ALA A 266 11.55 -0.12 2.10
C ALA A 266 10.72 -1.40 2.16
N LEU A 267 11.36 -2.55 2.42
CA LEU A 267 10.66 -3.83 2.63
C LEU A 267 9.74 -3.78 3.85
N ALA A 268 10.25 -3.29 4.99
CA ALA A 268 9.47 -3.12 6.21
C ALA A 268 8.32 -2.14 5.99
N TRP A 269 8.57 -0.99 5.34
CA TRP A 269 7.56 0.03 5.05
C TRP A 269 6.43 -0.52 4.17
N LEU A 270 6.79 -1.03 2.98
CA LEU A 270 5.81 -1.46 1.98
C LEU A 270 5.07 -2.72 2.43
N GLY A 271 5.81 -3.71 2.93
CA GLY A 271 5.24 -4.95 3.42
C GLY A 271 4.31 -4.74 4.60
N SER A 272 4.74 -3.96 5.61
CA SER A 272 3.88 -3.70 6.78
C SER A 272 2.65 -2.87 6.44
N GLY A 273 2.79 -1.87 5.55
CA GLY A 273 1.66 -1.07 5.09
C GLY A 273 0.64 -1.94 4.36
N ALA A 274 1.09 -2.76 3.42
CA ALA A 274 0.21 -3.65 2.66
C ALA A 274 -0.51 -4.62 3.60
N VAL A 275 0.22 -5.34 4.44
CA VAL A 275 -0.34 -6.35 5.35
C VAL A 275 -1.29 -5.72 6.36
N ALA A 276 -0.91 -4.61 7.00
CA ALA A 276 -1.77 -4.02 8.01
C ALA A 276 -3.02 -3.34 7.43
N CYS A 277 -2.87 -2.56 6.37
CA CYS A 277 -3.98 -1.80 5.82
C CYS A 277 -5.00 -2.68 5.11
N TRP A 278 -4.56 -3.73 4.40
CA TRP A 278 -5.49 -4.70 3.82
C TRP A 278 -6.13 -5.60 4.88
N GLY A 279 -5.39 -6.03 5.90
CA GLY A 279 -5.95 -6.73 7.05
C GLY A 279 -7.04 -5.90 7.74
N ALA A 280 -6.77 -4.62 7.99
CA ALA A 280 -7.76 -3.69 8.56
C ALA A 280 -8.96 -3.48 7.63
N TRP A 281 -8.73 -3.27 6.34
CA TRP A 281 -9.79 -3.05 5.35
C TRP A 281 -10.73 -4.25 5.25
N LEU A 282 -10.19 -5.46 5.16
CA LEU A 282 -10.97 -6.70 5.09
C LEU A 282 -11.68 -7.01 6.40
N LEU A 283 -11.08 -6.69 7.55
CA LEU A 283 -11.73 -6.81 8.85
C LEU A 283 -12.92 -5.85 8.97
N ILE A 284 -12.78 -4.59 8.56
CA ILE A 284 -13.90 -3.64 8.53
C ILE A 284 -14.98 -4.09 7.55
N ALA A 285 -14.59 -4.55 6.35
CA ALA A 285 -15.52 -5.06 5.35
C ALA A 285 -16.32 -6.28 5.86
N SER A 286 -15.72 -7.11 6.73
CA SER A 286 -16.41 -8.27 7.33
C SER A 286 -17.56 -7.92 8.28
N LEU A 287 -17.65 -6.64 8.71
CA LEU A 287 -18.76 -6.14 9.52
C LEU A 287 -19.96 -5.69 8.68
N GLY A 288 -19.81 -5.63 7.35
CA GLY A 288 -20.91 -5.29 6.45
C GLY A 288 -21.98 -6.37 6.41
N PRO A 289 -23.21 -6.06 5.94
CA PRO A 289 -24.24 -7.06 5.74
C PRO A 289 -23.75 -8.09 4.71
N ALA A 290 -23.71 -9.37 5.09
CA ALA A 290 -23.56 -10.44 4.11
C ALA A 290 -24.96 -10.79 3.60
N GLY A 291 -25.22 -10.58 2.31
CA GLY A 291 -26.49 -10.95 1.69
C GLY A 291 -26.73 -12.46 1.70
N ASP A 292 -25.67 -13.24 1.50
CA ASP A 292 -25.67 -14.71 1.50
C ASP A 292 -24.72 -15.27 2.57
N ALA A 293 -25.16 -16.34 3.26
CA ALA A 293 -24.33 -17.11 4.19
C ALA A 293 -23.08 -17.68 3.51
N ALA A 294 -23.11 -17.97 2.20
CA ALA A 294 -21.96 -18.45 1.44
C ALA A 294 -20.82 -17.42 1.33
N GLU A 295 -21.12 -16.14 1.50
CA GLU A 295 -20.19 -15.01 1.39
C GLU A 295 -19.63 -14.58 2.76
N GLN A 296 -20.24 -15.04 3.86
CA GLN A 296 -19.79 -14.69 5.20
C GLN A 296 -18.32 -15.11 5.42
N PRO A 297 -17.43 -14.20 5.83
CA PRO A 297 -16.06 -14.55 6.14
C PRO A 297 -16.01 -15.58 7.26
N THR A 298 -15.23 -16.63 7.08
CA THR A 298 -15.05 -17.63 8.14
C THR A 298 -14.26 -17.05 9.31
N THR A 299 -14.33 -17.69 10.48
CA THR A 299 -13.49 -17.35 11.63
C THR A 299 -12.00 -17.34 11.26
N ALA A 300 -11.53 -18.27 10.44
CA ALA A 300 -10.13 -18.33 10.01
C ALA A 300 -9.72 -17.12 9.17
N MET A 301 -10.61 -16.65 8.27
CA MET A 301 -10.39 -15.44 7.49
C MET A 301 -10.32 -14.20 8.39
N ILE A 302 -11.29 -14.04 9.30
CA ILE A 302 -11.33 -12.91 10.24
C ILE A 302 -10.08 -12.87 11.12
N LEU A 303 -9.67 -14.02 11.66
CA LEU A 303 -8.45 -14.13 12.46
C LEU A 303 -7.21 -13.75 11.64
N SER A 304 -7.14 -14.20 10.38
CA SER A 304 -6.04 -13.84 9.47
C SER A 304 -5.96 -12.34 9.25
N TYR A 305 -7.09 -11.67 8.99
CA TYR A 305 -7.15 -10.21 8.79
C TYR A 305 -6.70 -9.44 10.04
N ALA A 306 -7.17 -9.84 11.22
CA ALA A 306 -6.77 -9.22 12.48
C ALA A 306 -5.26 -9.43 12.78
N VAL A 307 -4.75 -10.64 12.57
CA VAL A 307 -3.32 -10.97 12.77
C VAL A 307 -2.44 -10.18 11.79
N GLN A 308 -2.84 -10.05 10.53
CA GLN A 308 -2.16 -9.20 9.54
C GLN A 308 -2.10 -7.73 9.99
N MET A 309 -3.23 -7.17 10.44
CA MET A 309 -3.28 -5.82 11.01
C MET A 309 -2.28 -5.63 12.16
N ILE A 310 -2.22 -6.60 13.09
CA ILE A 310 -1.28 -6.59 14.22
C ILE A 310 0.17 -6.66 13.73
N ILE A 311 0.50 -7.58 12.82
CA ILE A 311 1.86 -7.76 12.29
C ILE A 311 2.37 -6.45 11.67
N GLY A 312 1.62 -5.85 10.74
CA GLY A 312 2.08 -4.63 10.09
C GLY A 312 2.21 -3.46 11.07
N THR A 313 1.32 -3.36 12.07
CA THR A 313 1.43 -2.35 13.13
C THR A 313 2.69 -2.53 13.99
N LEU A 314 3.02 -3.77 14.37
CA LEU A 314 4.25 -4.08 15.11
C LEU A 314 5.50 -3.72 14.30
N VAL A 315 5.53 -4.06 13.01
CA VAL A 315 6.65 -3.72 12.11
C VAL A 315 6.80 -2.21 11.96
N ALA A 316 5.70 -1.48 11.77
CA ALA A 316 5.70 -0.02 11.70
C ALA A 316 6.22 0.61 13.01
N ALA A 317 5.79 0.11 14.16
CA ALA A 317 6.26 0.59 15.47
C ALA A 317 7.77 0.37 15.68
N VAL A 318 8.31 -0.76 15.24
CA VAL A 318 9.77 -1.01 15.24
C VAL A 318 10.48 0.00 14.34
N GLY A 319 9.97 0.22 13.13
CA GLY A 319 10.51 1.21 12.19
C GLY A 319 10.55 2.63 12.78
N VAL A 320 9.45 3.07 13.41
CA VAL A 320 9.36 4.37 14.09
C VAL A 320 10.40 4.49 15.21
N ARG A 321 10.52 3.48 16.08
CA ARG A 321 11.51 3.50 17.17
C ARG A 321 12.93 3.63 16.64
N LEU A 322 13.29 2.84 15.63
CA LEU A 322 14.62 2.86 15.02
C LEU A 322 14.94 4.22 14.38
N LEU A 323 13.99 4.81 13.67
CA LEU A 323 14.16 6.11 13.02
C LEU A 323 14.28 7.25 14.05
N THR A 324 13.48 7.22 15.12
CA THR A 324 13.52 8.22 16.20
C THR A 324 14.84 8.17 16.97
N GLU A 325 15.31 6.97 17.35
CA GLU A 325 16.62 6.80 18.00
C GLU A 325 17.77 7.32 17.13
N ARG A 326 17.66 7.13 15.81
CA ARG A 326 18.69 7.57 14.88
C ARG A 326 18.65 9.08 14.62
N ALA A 327 17.47 9.67 14.59
CA ALA A 327 17.32 11.12 14.50
C ALA A 327 17.91 11.83 15.73
N GLY A 328 17.69 11.30 16.94
CA GLY A 328 18.25 11.85 18.18
C GLY A 328 19.78 11.80 18.25
N ARG A 329 20.41 10.77 17.67
CA ARG A 329 21.88 10.66 17.61
C ARG A 329 22.52 11.57 16.56
N GLY A 330 21.82 11.86 15.46
CA GLY A 330 22.31 12.73 14.40
C GLY A 330 22.26 14.24 14.72
N GLY A 331 21.57 14.64 15.79
CA GLY A 331 21.57 16.02 16.29
C GLY A 331 22.57 16.30 17.41
N ALA A 332 23.37 15.29 17.80
CA ALA A 332 24.38 15.37 18.86
C ALA A 332 25.83 15.30 18.32
N ALA A 333 26.00 15.51 17.01
CA ALA A 333 27.28 15.59 16.31
C ALA A 333 27.34 16.90 15.52
#